data_AF-A0A3B9IEM7-F1
#
_entry.id   AF-A0A3B9IEM7-F1
#
_cell.length_a   1.000
_cell.length_b   1.000
_cell.length_c   1.000
_cell.angle_alpha   90.00
_cell.angle_beta   90.00
_cell.angle_gamma   90.00
#
_symmetry.space_group_name_H-M   'P 1'
#
loop_
_entity.id
_entity.type
_entity.pdbx_description
1 polymer ?
#
loop_
_entity_poly.entity_id
_entity_poly.type
_entity_poly.pdbx_seq_one_letter_code
_entity_poly.pdbx_strand_id
1 'polypeptide(L)'
;MRARVDGMNQTMVCLIAARPGQPGGKSQTEDTQEMTVVTQPALSDRTGSGESEGALDRPDDIHVYLPEIWAVHARHFPRKDAIVCGADRLSWRDFDQAMNRLANALHARGLGRDDKVAVLLGNEVMTIPVMFGVVKARACLVPLSAMLTPDQLAHLITDSGATTLIVAPGLIDRIAPVRERLDRVAPDRFVVLGPEQPGWTAYDAFLGEAPATQPPVRYALDDPFNIIYSSGTT
;
A
#
# COMPACT_ATOMS: atom_id res chain seq x y z
N MET A 1 -1.17 -31.73 -30.52
CA MET A 1 -0.33 -30.63 -31.03
C MET A 1 -0.24 -29.60 -29.91
N ARG A 2 0.87 -29.62 -29.15
CA ARG A 2 1.09 -28.79 -27.95
C ARG A 2 1.41 -27.36 -28.41
N ALA A 3 0.57 -26.39 -28.06
CA ALA A 3 0.90 -24.97 -28.19
C ALA A 3 1.74 -24.56 -26.98
N ARG A 4 2.97 -24.14 -27.26
CA ARG A 4 3.95 -23.56 -26.34
C ARG A 4 3.52 -22.11 -26.12
N VAL A 5 3.28 -21.72 -24.87
CA VAL A 5 3.05 -20.32 -24.49
C VAL A 5 4.40 -19.77 -24.03
N ASP A 6 4.96 -18.85 -24.83
CA ASP A 6 6.10 -18.00 -24.50
C ASP A 6 5.61 -16.67 -23.90
N GLY A 7 6.32 -16.20 -22.85
CA GLY A 7 6.29 -14.83 -22.33
C GLY A 7 5.11 -14.47 -21.42
N MET A 8 5.21 -13.56 -20.46
CA MET A 8 6.29 -12.71 -19.97
C MET A 8 5.74 -12.00 -18.71
N ASN A 9 6.57 -11.86 -17.67
CA ASN A 9 6.43 -11.00 -16.47
C ASN A 9 5.03 -10.77 -15.84
N GLN A 10 4.74 -11.54 -14.80
CA GLN A 10 3.92 -11.11 -13.67
C GLN A 10 4.72 -11.32 -12.38
N THR A 11 5.45 -10.29 -11.96
CA THR A 11 5.95 -10.19 -10.57
C THR A 11 5.58 -8.82 -10.04
N MET A 12 4.38 -8.71 -9.47
CA MET A 12 4.06 -7.59 -8.59
C MET A 12 3.16 -8.10 -7.48
N VAL A 13 3.80 -8.67 -6.45
CA VAL A 13 3.49 -8.56 -5.01
C VAL A 13 4.56 -9.34 -4.24
N CYS A 14 5.05 -8.72 -3.16
CA CYS A 14 5.96 -9.23 -2.13
C CYS A 14 7.39 -9.63 -2.55
N LEU A 15 8.29 -8.64 -2.54
CA LEU A 15 9.66 -8.90 -2.12
C LEU A 15 10.16 -7.82 -1.16
N ILE A 16 9.80 -7.94 0.12
CA ILE A 16 10.69 -7.52 1.19
C ILE A 16 11.75 -8.63 1.27
N ALA A 17 12.78 -8.55 0.43
CA ALA A 17 13.98 -9.35 0.59
C ALA A 17 15.16 -8.42 0.81
N ALA A 18 15.67 -8.40 2.04
CA ALA A 18 17.05 -8.05 2.29
C ALA A 18 17.92 -9.13 1.62
N ARG A 19 18.54 -8.82 0.48
CA ARG A 19 19.67 -9.60 -0.03
C ARG A 19 20.87 -8.68 -0.30
N PRO A 20 22.05 -8.98 0.26
CA PRO A 20 23.28 -8.28 -0.07
C PRO A 20 23.93 -8.88 -1.34
N GLY A 21 24.25 -8.00 -2.29
CA GLY A 21 25.29 -8.08 -3.33
C GLY A 21 25.50 -9.37 -4.14
N GLN A 22 25.27 -9.31 -5.46
CA GLN A 22 26.33 -9.45 -6.49
C GLN A 22 25.80 -9.20 -7.93
N PRO A 23 26.68 -8.89 -8.91
CA PRO A 23 26.31 -8.21 -10.16
C PRO A 23 26.22 -9.11 -11.41
N GLY A 24 25.47 -8.63 -12.40
CA GLY A 24 25.81 -8.76 -13.82
C GLY A 24 24.94 -9.69 -14.67
N GLY A 25 24.10 -9.10 -15.53
CA GLY A 25 23.47 -9.77 -16.67
C GLY A 25 22.56 -8.80 -17.44
N LYS A 26 23.02 -8.31 -18.60
CA LYS A 26 22.26 -7.37 -19.44
C LYS A 26 21.22 -8.11 -20.28
N SER A 27 19.95 -7.73 -20.18
CA SER A 27 18.97 -7.88 -21.26
C SER A 27 17.84 -6.85 -21.13
N GLN A 28 17.74 -6.02 -22.16
CA GLN A 28 16.65 -5.14 -22.62
C GLN A 28 15.47 -4.91 -21.67
N THR A 29 15.29 -3.66 -21.23
CA THR A 29 14.19 -3.19 -20.39
C THR A 29 13.25 -2.28 -21.16
N GLU A 30 12.01 -2.74 -21.36
CA GLU A 30 10.83 -1.89 -21.36
C GLU A 30 10.80 -1.07 -20.06
N ASP A 31 10.32 0.17 -20.13
CA ASP A 31 10.40 1.19 -19.08
C ASP A 31 9.49 0.86 -17.87
N THR A 32 9.84 -0.21 -17.15
CA THR A 32 9.21 -0.63 -15.90
C THR A 32 9.99 0.02 -14.77
N GLN A 33 9.46 1.09 -14.18
CA GLN A 33 10.05 1.66 -12.96
C GLN A 33 9.97 0.63 -11.83
N GLU A 34 11.12 0.14 -11.38
CA GLU A 34 11.25 -0.66 -10.17
C GLU A 34 11.08 0.24 -8.93
N MET A 35 10.16 -0.14 -8.04
CA MET A 35 9.98 0.51 -6.74
C MET A 35 10.48 -0.42 -5.64
N THR A 36 11.40 0.06 -4.82
CA THR A 36 11.99 -0.73 -3.72
C THR A 36 11.68 -0.10 -2.37
N VAL A 37 11.17 -0.92 -1.44
CA VAL A 37 11.08 -0.58 -0.02
C VAL A 37 12.36 -1.04 0.67
N VAL A 38 13.12 -0.09 1.21
CA VAL A 38 14.44 -0.37 1.79
C VAL A 38 14.27 -0.75 3.26
N THR A 39 14.14 -2.04 3.57
CA THR A 39 14.15 -2.53 4.96
C THR A 39 15.58 -2.74 5.47
N GLN A 40 15.88 -2.29 6.69
CA GLN A 40 17.16 -2.58 7.33
C GLN A 40 17.11 -3.91 8.09
N PRO A 41 18.21 -4.65 8.19
CA PRO A 41 18.25 -5.81 9.06
C PRO A 41 17.95 -5.36 10.50
N ALA A 42 16.96 -6.02 11.12
CA ALA A 42 16.74 -5.93 12.55
C ALA A 42 18.03 -6.35 13.28
N LEU A 43 18.30 -5.75 14.44
CA LEU A 43 19.40 -6.14 15.32
C LEU A 43 19.47 -7.67 15.41
N SER A 44 20.58 -8.25 14.96
CA SER A 44 20.79 -9.69 14.99
C SER A 44 20.95 -10.17 16.43
N ASP A 45 20.13 -11.15 16.80
CA ASP A 45 20.03 -11.72 18.13
C ASP A 45 21.21 -12.64 18.46
N ARG A 46 21.58 -12.72 19.75
CA ARG A 46 22.53 -13.73 20.27
C ARG A 46 21.74 -14.99 20.60
N THR A 47 21.85 -16.04 19.78
CA THR A 47 21.22 -17.33 20.09
C THR A 47 22.22 -18.27 20.75
N GLY A 48 22.00 -18.59 22.02
CA GLY A 48 22.53 -19.78 22.70
C GLY A 48 21.53 -20.93 22.58
N SER A 49 22.03 -22.12 22.27
CA SER A 49 21.28 -23.35 22.00
C SER A 49 20.78 -24.04 23.27
N GLY A 50 19.58 -24.61 23.19
CA GLY A 50 19.04 -25.54 24.18
C GLY A 50 17.61 -25.96 23.87
N GLU A 51 17.42 -27.18 23.40
CA GLU A 51 16.11 -27.81 23.16
C GLU A 51 15.48 -28.29 24.49
N SER A 52 14.18 -28.06 24.68
CA SER A 52 13.31 -28.98 25.43
C SER A 52 11.84 -28.76 25.07
N GLU A 53 11.15 -29.85 24.73
CA GLU A 53 9.69 -29.96 24.68
C GLU A 53 9.12 -29.86 26.10
N GLY A 54 8.19 -28.94 26.29
CA GLY A 54 7.49 -28.74 27.56
C GLY A 54 6.57 -27.53 27.43
N ALA A 55 5.30 -27.73 27.80
CA ALA A 55 4.21 -26.76 27.72
C ALA A 55 4.65 -25.35 28.10
N LEU A 56 4.40 -24.43 27.18
CA LEU A 56 4.82 -23.05 27.27
C LEU A 56 3.68 -22.24 27.84
N ASP A 57 3.63 -22.19 29.15
CA ASP A 57 3.05 -21.06 29.85
C ASP A 57 4.00 -19.86 29.60
N ARG A 58 3.82 -19.16 28.47
CA ARG A 58 4.83 -18.22 27.92
C ARG A 58 4.43 -16.75 28.13
N PRO A 59 5.32 -15.88 28.66
CA PRO A 59 5.09 -14.44 28.80
C PRO A 59 4.99 -13.64 27.46
N ASP A 60 4.68 -14.27 26.32
CA ASP A 60 5.21 -13.88 25.00
C ASP A 60 4.17 -13.65 23.87
N ASP A 61 3.00 -13.06 24.14
CA ASP A 61 2.11 -12.53 23.08
C ASP A 61 2.51 -11.09 22.68
N ILE A 62 3.76 -10.91 22.22
CA ILE A 62 4.19 -9.62 21.63
C ILE A 62 3.70 -9.57 20.18
N HIS A 63 2.57 -8.92 19.96
CA HIS A 63 2.11 -8.60 18.61
C HIS A 63 2.77 -7.32 18.13
N VAL A 64 3.36 -7.37 16.94
CA VAL A 64 3.98 -6.22 16.28
C VAL A 64 3.17 -5.89 15.03
N TYR A 65 2.69 -4.66 14.94
CA TYR A 65 1.90 -4.21 13.80
C TYR A 65 2.75 -3.43 12.80
N LEU A 66 2.54 -3.64 11.50
CA LEU A 66 3.30 -2.96 10.44
C LEU A 66 3.38 -1.43 10.62
N PRO A 67 2.28 -0.71 10.97
CA PRO A 67 2.35 0.72 11.21
C PRO A 67 3.30 1.15 12.34
N GLU A 68 3.49 0.29 13.34
CA GLU A 68 4.40 0.54 14.46
C GLU A 68 5.86 0.35 14.04
N ILE A 69 6.15 -0.66 13.21
CA ILE A 69 7.50 -0.91 12.68
C ILE A 69 7.98 0.31 11.89
N TRP A 70 7.13 0.89 11.04
CA TRP A 70 7.52 2.06 10.26
C TRP A 70 7.70 3.31 11.11
N ALA A 71 6.84 3.52 12.11
CA ALA A 71 6.99 4.63 13.06
C ALA A 71 8.32 4.52 13.84
N VAL A 72 8.75 3.30 14.19
CA VAL A 72 10.07 3.06 14.80
C VAL A 72 11.20 3.46 13.85
N HIS A 73 11.13 3.07 12.57
CA HIS A 73 12.15 3.45 11.58
C HIS A 73 12.21 4.96 11.34
N ALA A 74 11.05 5.63 11.27
CA ALA A 74 10.98 7.08 11.13
C ALA A 74 11.64 7.84 12.29
N ARG A 75 11.53 7.31 13.52
CA ARG A 75 12.19 7.89 14.70
C ARG A 75 13.70 7.68 14.71
N HIS A 76 14.16 6.47 14.37
CA HIS A 76 15.58 6.12 14.49
C HIS A 76 16.42 6.47 13.26
N PHE A 77 15.81 6.49 12.07
CA PHE A 77 16.48 6.71 10.79
C PHE A 77 15.80 7.77 9.91
N PRO A 78 15.43 8.95 10.44
CA PRO A 78 14.52 9.89 9.78
C PRO A 78 15.00 10.40 8.41
N ARG A 79 16.31 10.40 8.16
CA ARG A 79 16.92 10.92 6.91
C ARG A 79 17.32 9.84 5.92
N LYS A 80 17.19 8.56 6.28
CA LYS A 80 17.51 7.46 5.37
C LYS A 80 16.35 7.22 4.42
N ASP A 81 16.65 6.82 3.19
CA ASP A 81 15.64 6.47 2.20
C ASP A 81 14.82 5.27 2.69
N ALA A 82 13.51 5.41 2.66
CA ALA A 82 12.53 4.34 2.85
C ALA A 82 12.08 3.78 1.51
N ILE A 83 11.85 4.68 0.53
CA ILE A 83 11.37 4.34 -0.80
C ILE A 83 12.26 4.98 -1.85
N VAL A 84 12.58 4.19 -2.86
CA VAL A 84 13.31 4.58 -4.06
C VAL A 84 12.46 4.19 -5.26
N CYS A 85 12.12 5.17 -6.11
CA CYS A 85 11.38 4.96 -7.35
C CYS A 85 12.01 5.80 -8.47
N GLY A 86 12.85 5.18 -9.31
CA GLY A 86 13.66 5.93 -10.29
C GLY A 86 14.56 6.98 -9.62
N ALA A 87 14.41 8.25 -10.00
CA ALA A 87 15.12 9.37 -9.39
C ALA A 87 14.49 9.84 -8.07
N ASP A 88 13.24 9.50 -7.82
CA ASP A 88 12.51 9.95 -6.63
C ASP A 88 12.92 9.14 -5.40
N ARG A 89 12.94 9.84 -4.27
CA ARG A 89 13.34 9.32 -2.96
C ARG A 89 12.36 9.82 -1.91
N LEU A 90 11.98 8.95 -0.99
CA LEU A 90 11.22 9.33 0.20
C LEU A 90 11.96 8.83 1.45
N SER A 91 12.25 9.75 2.38
CA SER A 91 12.90 9.39 3.63
C SER A 91 11.95 8.65 4.57
N TRP A 92 12.46 7.90 5.55
CA TRP A 92 11.63 7.24 6.56
C TRP A 92 10.73 8.20 7.34
N ARG A 93 11.17 9.44 7.60
CA ARG A 93 10.33 10.46 8.23
C ARG A 93 9.19 10.86 7.32
N ASP A 94 9.49 11.18 6.06
CA ASP A 94 8.48 11.70 5.12
C ASP A 94 7.49 10.59 4.73
N PHE A 95 7.95 9.34 4.67
CA PHE A 95 7.14 8.14 4.54
C PHE A 95 6.12 8.01 5.68
N ASP A 96 6.57 8.07 6.93
CA ASP A 96 5.67 7.97 8.09
C ASP A 96 4.70 9.15 8.18
N GLN A 97 5.16 10.36 7.90
CA GLN A 97 4.32 11.55 7.87
C GLN A 97 3.24 11.47 6.79
N ALA A 98 3.58 11.00 5.59
CA ALA A 98 2.61 10.81 4.51
C ALA A 98 1.52 9.79 4.89
N MET A 99 1.92 8.65 5.47
CA MET A 99 0.96 7.65 5.97
C MET A 99 0.08 8.22 7.08
N ASN A 100 0.65 8.96 8.03
CA ASN A 100 -0.07 9.58 9.14
C ASN A 100 -1.11 10.58 8.65
N ARG A 101 -0.74 11.47 7.72
CA ARG A 101 -1.65 12.46 7.15
C ARG A 101 -2.85 11.79 6.51
N LEU A 102 -2.62 10.77 5.68
CA LEU A 102 -3.71 10.02 5.06
C LEU A 102 -4.58 9.32 6.10
N ALA A 103 -3.94 8.67 7.08
CA ALA A 103 -4.67 7.96 8.12
C ALA A 103 -5.59 8.89 8.92
N ASN A 104 -5.08 10.06 9.32
CA ASN A 104 -5.85 11.06 10.04
C ASN A 104 -6.93 11.71 9.16
N ALA A 105 -6.68 11.91 7.86
CA ALA A 105 -7.67 12.44 6.92
C ALA A 105 -8.84 11.47 6.69
N LEU A 106 -8.57 10.16 6.67
CA LEU A 106 -9.58 9.11 6.62
C LEU A 106 -10.42 9.10 7.90
N HIS A 107 -9.77 9.16 9.06
CA HIS A 107 -10.45 9.24 10.36
C HIS A 107 -11.35 10.47 10.49
N ALA A 108 -10.87 11.65 10.05
CA ALA A 108 -11.65 12.88 10.07
C ALA A 108 -12.94 12.80 9.23
N ARG A 109 -12.99 11.85 8.28
CA ARG A 109 -14.16 11.55 7.43
C ARG A 109 -14.98 10.36 7.93
N GLY A 110 -14.66 9.85 9.12
CA GLY A 110 -15.35 8.73 9.74
C GLY A 110 -14.98 7.36 9.20
N LEU A 111 -13.88 7.24 8.42
CA LEU A 111 -13.40 5.94 7.96
C LEU A 111 -12.53 5.26 9.01
N GLY A 112 -12.67 3.94 9.12
CA GLY A 112 -11.89 3.10 10.04
C GLY A 112 -11.97 1.61 9.69
N ARG A 113 -12.15 0.79 10.73
CA ARG A 113 -11.96 -0.68 10.68
C ARG A 113 -12.72 -1.41 9.57
N ASP A 114 -13.95 -1.00 9.29
CA ASP A 114 -14.82 -1.77 8.38
C ASP A 114 -14.92 -1.14 6.99
N ASP A 115 -14.23 -0.02 6.77
CA ASP A 115 -14.20 0.69 5.49
C ASP A 115 -13.13 0.11 4.56
N LYS A 116 -13.43 0.12 3.27
CA LYS A 116 -12.53 -0.38 2.23
C LYS A 116 -12.12 0.79 1.34
N VAL A 117 -10.81 0.91 1.09
CA VAL A 117 -10.24 1.94 0.23
C VAL A 117 -9.60 1.27 -0.97
N ALA A 118 -10.16 1.51 -2.14
CA ALA A 118 -9.59 1.09 -3.41
C ALA A 118 -8.44 2.01 -3.81
N VAL A 119 -7.30 1.43 -4.19
CA VAL A 119 -6.10 2.17 -4.58
C VAL A 119 -5.66 1.70 -5.97
N LEU A 120 -5.81 2.58 -6.95
CA LEU A 120 -5.41 2.36 -8.35
C LEU A 120 -4.26 3.31 -8.69
N LEU A 121 -3.04 2.91 -8.32
CA LEU A 121 -1.82 3.68 -8.53
C LEU A 121 -0.83 2.90 -9.39
N GLY A 122 0.05 3.61 -10.11
CA GLY A 122 1.18 3.03 -10.83
C GLY A 122 2.40 2.80 -9.92
N ASN A 123 3.57 2.62 -10.52
CA ASN A 123 4.83 2.55 -9.78
C ASN A 123 5.35 3.97 -9.53
N GLU A 124 4.82 4.61 -8.48
CA GLU A 124 5.19 5.97 -8.07
C GLU A 124 5.64 5.99 -6.61
N VAL A 125 6.52 6.92 -6.24
CA VAL A 125 7.09 7.03 -4.88
C VAL A 125 6.02 7.12 -3.77
N MET A 126 4.85 7.67 -4.09
CA MET A 126 3.73 7.84 -3.17
C MET A 126 2.79 6.62 -3.05
N THR A 127 2.97 5.60 -3.87
CA THR A 127 2.10 4.40 -3.89
C THR A 127 2.05 3.68 -2.55
N ILE A 128 3.23 3.36 -2.03
CA ILE A 128 3.38 2.64 -0.76
C ILE A 128 2.91 3.50 0.44
N PRO A 129 3.23 4.81 0.53
CA PRO A 129 2.66 5.68 1.56
C PRO A 129 1.13 5.72 1.55
N VAL A 130 0.50 5.77 0.38
CA VAL A 130 -0.97 5.78 0.28
C VAL A 130 -1.54 4.44 0.76
N MET A 131 -1.03 3.33 0.24
CA MET A 131 -1.48 1.98 0.62
C MET A 131 -1.38 1.75 2.13
N PHE A 132 -0.27 2.14 2.73
CA PHE A 132 -0.07 1.93 4.15
C PHE A 132 -0.66 3.03 5.03
N GLY A 133 -0.97 4.21 4.51
CA GLY A 133 -1.82 5.19 5.17
C GLY A 133 -3.25 4.68 5.37
N VAL A 134 -3.79 3.92 4.42
CA VAL A 134 -5.08 3.21 4.55
C VAL A 134 -5.03 2.20 5.70
N VAL A 135 -4.02 1.33 5.71
CA VAL A 135 -3.81 0.35 6.78
C VAL A 135 -3.62 1.04 8.13
N LYS A 136 -2.87 2.15 8.15
CA LYS A 136 -2.61 2.93 9.36
C LYS A 136 -3.90 3.59 9.88
N ALA A 137 -4.88 3.84 9.01
CA ALA A 137 -6.24 4.20 9.37
C ALA A 137 -7.09 3.03 9.91
N ARG A 138 -6.57 1.79 9.90
CA ARG A 138 -7.29 0.53 10.14
C ARG A 138 -8.32 0.19 9.07
N ALA A 139 -8.37 0.94 7.98
CA ALA A 139 -9.20 0.60 6.84
C ALA A 139 -8.57 -0.52 6.03
N CYS A 140 -9.41 -1.27 5.34
CA CYS A 140 -9.00 -2.38 4.51
C CYS A 140 -8.57 -1.89 3.13
N LEU A 141 -7.33 -2.19 2.75
CA LEU A 141 -6.75 -1.81 1.47
C LEU A 141 -7.22 -2.74 0.34
N VAL A 142 -7.69 -2.18 -0.76
CA VAL A 142 -8.01 -2.92 -2.00
C VAL A 142 -7.06 -2.44 -3.11
N PRO A 143 -5.90 -3.09 -3.30
CA PRO A 143 -4.96 -2.70 -4.34
C PRO A 143 -5.49 -3.15 -5.72
N LEU A 144 -5.53 -2.23 -6.67
CA LEU A 144 -6.01 -2.47 -8.03
C LEU A 144 -4.87 -2.30 -9.04
N SER A 145 -4.90 -3.12 -10.09
CA SER A 145 -3.90 -3.07 -11.16
C SER A 145 -4.34 -2.15 -12.29
N ALA A 146 -3.42 -1.29 -12.74
CA ALA A 146 -3.60 -0.43 -13.93
C ALA A 146 -3.78 -1.21 -15.24
N MET A 147 -3.48 -2.51 -15.25
CA MET A 147 -3.64 -3.40 -16.40
C MET A 147 -5.09 -3.87 -16.59
N LEU A 148 -5.95 -3.66 -15.59
CA LEU A 148 -7.36 -4.07 -15.67
C LEU A 148 -8.15 -3.12 -16.57
N THR A 149 -9.13 -3.69 -17.28
CA THR A 149 -10.11 -2.92 -18.04
C THR A 149 -11.04 -2.15 -17.10
N PRO A 150 -11.70 -1.06 -17.58
CA PRO A 150 -12.68 -0.33 -16.79
C PRO A 150 -13.77 -1.22 -16.17
N ASP A 151 -14.27 -2.21 -16.92
CA ASP A 151 -15.30 -3.12 -16.44
C ASP A 151 -14.81 -4.05 -15.31
N GLN A 152 -13.58 -4.55 -15.43
CA GLN A 152 -12.95 -5.34 -14.38
C GLN A 152 -12.71 -4.50 -13.12
N LEU A 153 -12.21 -3.26 -13.26
CA LEU A 153 -12.04 -2.35 -12.14
C LEU A 153 -13.36 -2.08 -11.43
N ALA A 154 -14.41 -1.79 -12.19
CA ALA A 154 -15.74 -1.56 -11.62
C ALA A 154 -16.24 -2.79 -10.85
N HIS A 155 -16.09 -3.98 -11.42
CA HIS A 155 -16.47 -5.22 -10.75
C HIS A 155 -15.75 -5.39 -9.41
N LEU A 156 -14.42 -5.23 -9.37
CA LEU A 156 -13.63 -5.39 -8.15
C LEU A 156 -13.93 -4.32 -7.09
N ILE A 157 -14.13 -3.07 -7.51
CA ILE A 157 -14.49 -1.97 -6.60
C ILE A 157 -15.87 -2.22 -5.98
N THR A 158 -16.85 -2.62 -6.79
CA THR A 158 -18.20 -2.93 -6.30
C THR A 158 -18.22 -4.16 -5.38
N ASP A 159 -17.51 -5.23 -5.77
CA ASP A 159 -17.42 -6.49 -5.02
C ASP A 159 -16.76 -6.29 -3.66
N SER A 160 -15.63 -5.58 -3.61
CA SER A 160 -14.94 -5.26 -2.35
C SER A 160 -15.74 -4.36 -1.42
N GLY A 161 -16.76 -3.66 -1.94
CA GLY A 161 -17.55 -2.69 -1.19
C GLY A 161 -16.75 -1.44 -0.80
N ALA A 162 -15.77 -1.05 -1.62
CA ALA A 162 -14.97 0.15 -1.39
C ALA A 162 -15.83 1.42 -1.40
N THR A 163 -15.62 2.26 -0.40
CA THR A 163 -16.33 3.54 -0.20
C THR A 163 -15.49 4.75 -0.58
N THR A 164 -14.20 4.52 -0.86
CA THR A 164 -13.21 5.52 -1.24
C THR A 164 -12.32 4.94 -2.32
N LEU A 165 -11.99 5.75 -3.32
CA LEU A 165 -11.09 5.40 -4.41
C LEU A 165 -9.99 6.45 -4.52
N ILE A 166 -8.73 6.01 -4.44
CA ILE A 166 -7.55 6.85 -4.68
C ILE A 166 -6.92 6.38 -5.99
N VAL A 167 -6.76 7.29 -6.96
CA VAL A 167 -6.26 6.98 -8.30
C VAL A 167 -5.11 7.89 -8.70
N ALA A 168 -4.19 7.39 -9.52
CA ALA A 168 -3.14 8.20 -10.12
C ALA A 168 -3.74 9.09 -11.24
N PRO A 169 -3.23 10.30 -11.48
CA PRO A 169 -3.77 11.20 -12.50
C PRO A 169 -3.89 10.55 -13.89
N GLY A 170 -2.89 9.76 -14.30
CA GLY A 170 -2.87 9.05 -15.59
C GLY A 170 -3.81 7.85 -15.69
N LEU A 171 -4.51 7.49 -14.61
CA LEU A 171 -5.42 6.33 -14.56
C LEU A 171 -6.90 6.73 -14.40
N ILE A 172 -7.21 8.03 -14.35
CA ILE A 172 -8.60 8.52 -14.25
C ILE A 172 -9.48 8.03 -15.39
N ASP A 173 -8.95 7.99 -16.61
CA ASP A 173 -9.68 7.54 -17.81
C ASP A 173 -10.09 6.06 -17.74
N ARG A 174 -9.48 5.28 -16.83
CA ARG A 174 -9.90 3.89 -16.57
C ARG A 174 -11.15 3.82 -15.69
N ILE A 175 -11.42 4.84 -14.91
CA ILE A 175 -12.56 4.90 -13.97
C ILE A 175 -13.70 5.76 -14.53
N ALA A 176 -13.38 6.84 -15.25
CA ALA A 176 -14.39 7.76 -15.78
C ALA A 176 -15.57 7.06 -16.52
N PRO A 177 -15.35 6.04 -17.38
CA PRO A 177 -16.43 5.35 -18.09
C PRO A 177 -17.35 4.52 -17.19
N VAL A 178 -16.89 4.14 -15.99
CA VAL A 178 -17.61 3.25 -15.07
C VAL A 178 -17.98 3.93 -13.76
N ARG A 179 -17.68 5.21 -13.62
CA ARG A 179 -17.88 5.97 -12.38
C ARG A 179 -19.30 5.89 -11.84
N GLU A 180 -20.30 5.97 -12.72
CA GLU A 180 -21.72 5.92 -12.34
C GLU A 180 -22.13 4.56 -11.75
N ARG A 181 -21.36 3.50 -11.99
CA ARG A 181 -21.58 2.16 -11.41
C ARG A 181 -21.00 2.01 -10.01
N LEU A 182 -20.19 2.96 -9.56
CA LEU A 182 -19.50 2.93 -8.26
C LEU A 182 -20.33 3.66 -7.19
N ASP A 183 -21.54 3.17 -6.97
CA ASP A 183 -22.58 3.76 -6.09
C ASP A 183 -22.17 3.89 -4.62
N ARG A 184 -21.30 2.99 -4.14
CA ARG A 184 -20.78 3.02 -2.75
C ARG A 184 -19.67 4.04 -2.53
N VAL A 185 -18.99 4.49 -3.58
CA VAL A 185 -17.93 5.49 -3.46
C VAL A 185 -18.59 6.86 -3.34
N ALA A 186 -18.39 7.53 -2.21
CA ALA A 186 -19.01 8.84 -1.99
C ALA A 186 -18.47 9.87 -3.01
N PRO A 187 -19.28 10.86 -3.45
CA PRO A 187 -18.87 11.83 -4.46
C PRO A 187 -17.58 12.60 -4.13
N ASP A 188 -17.33 12.89 -2.85
CA ASP A 188 -16.14 13.56 -2.31
C ASP A 188 -14.96 12.60 -2.01
N ARG A 189 -15.11 11.31 -2.32
CA ARG A 189 -14.13 10.24 -2.06
C ARG A 189 -13.59 9.59 -3.34
N PHE A 190 -13.80 10.25 -4.48
CA PHE A 190 -13.05 10.05 -5.71
C PHE A 190 -11.80 10.93 -5.65
N VAL A 191 -10.68 10.36 -5.20
CA VAL A 191 -9.45 11.11 -4.91
C VAL A 191 -8.42 10.87 -5.99
N VAL A 192 -7.80 11.94 -6.50
CA VAL A 192 -6.69 11.87 -7.45
C VAL A 192 -5.38 12.25 -6.77
N LEU A 193 -4.34 11.41 -6.91
CA LEU A 193 -2.98 11.64 -6.42
C LEU A 193 -2.24 12.68 -7.27
N GLY A 194 -2.71 13.92 -7.22
CA GLY A 194 -2.20 15.01 -8.04
C GLY A 194 -3.12 16.23 -7.95
N PRO A 195 -3.06 17.14 -8.94
CA PRO A 195 -3.87 18.34 -8.94
C PRO A 195 -5.37 18.01 -9.10
N GLU A 196 -6.21 18.97 -8.76
CA GLU A 196 -7.66 18.87 -8.91
C GLU A 196 -8.04 18.61 -10.36
N GLN A 197 -9.03 17.72 -10.56
CA GLN A 197 -9.61 17.43 -11.87
C GLN A 197 -11.14 17.45 -11.78
N PRO A 198 -11.86 17.69 -12.87
CA PRO A 198 -13.33 17.73 -12.85
C PRO A 198 -13.94 16.46 -12.24
N GLY A 199 -14.66 16.63 -11.14
CA GLY A 199 -15.27 15.54 -10.39
C GLY A 199 -14.31 14.73 -9.51
N TRP A 200 -13.04 15.10 -9.40
CA TRP A 200 -12.06 14.41 -8.55
C TRP A 200 -11.52 15.36 -7.49
N THR A 201 -11.51 14.92 -6.24
CA THR A 201 -10.87 15.64 -5.14
C THR A 201 -9.35 15.46 -5.25
N ALA A 202 -8.61 16.56 -5.34
CA ALA A 202 -7.15 16.53 -5.28
C ALA A 202 -6.69 15.88 -3.97
N TYR A 203 -5.63 15.06 -4.01
CA TYR A 203 -5.13 14.36 -2.82
C TYR A 203 -4.76 15.31 -1.69
N ASP A 204 -4.11 16.44 -1.99
CA ASP A 204 -3.79 17.45 -0.97
C ASP A 204 -5.03 18.09 -0.35
N ALA A 205 -6.09 18.33 -1.13
CA ALA A 205 -7.36 18.81 -0.63
C ALA A 205 -8.09 17.74 0.21
N PHE A 206 -7.99 16.47 -0.19
CA PHE A 206 -8.49 15.35 0.60
C PHE A 206 -7.76 15.26 1.94
N LEU A 207 -6.43 15.39 1.95
CA LEU A 207 -5.66 15.43 3.19
C LEU A 207 -6.04 16.64 4.07
N GLY A 208 -6.24 17.81 3.45
CA GLY A 208 -6.48 19.06 4.17
C GLY A 208 -5.40 19.33 5.22
N GLU A 209 -5.83 19.76 6.41
CA GLU A 209 -4.96 20.03 7.56
C GLU A 209 -4.70 18.79 8.44
N ALA A 210 -4.96 17.58 7.93
CA ALA A 210 -4.74 16.36 8.70
C ALA A 210 -3.30 16.29 9.22
N PRO A 211 -3.11 16.07 10.53
CA PRO A 211 -1.78 16.12 11.14
C PRO A 211 -0.91 14.96 10.65
N ALA A 212 0.40 15.19 10.62
CA ALA A 212 1.39 14.18 10.29
C ALA A 212 1.83 13.32 11.49
N THR A 213 1.17 13.47 12.64
CA THR A 213 1.43 12.67 13.85
C THR A 213 0.74 11.33 13.79
N GLN A 214 1.25 10.36 14.56
CA GLN A 214 0.65 9.03 14.68
C GLN A 214 -0.86 9.15 14.97
N PRO A 215 -1.73 8.47 14.21
CA PRO A 215 -3.16 8.44 14.51
C PRO A 215 -3.40 7.76 15.86
N PRO A 216 -4.39 8.22 16.64
CA PRO A 216 -4.67 7.70 17.99
C PRO A 216 -5.45 6.38 17.96
N VAL A 217 -4.94 5.40 17.22
CA VAL A 217 -5.58 4.08 17.05
C VAL A 217 -4.83 2.98 17.77
N ARG A 218 -5.56 1.94 18.17
CA ARG A 218 -4.98 0.66 18.59
C ARG A 218 -5.29 -0.38 17.52
N TYR A 219 -4.26 -1.07 17.06
CA TYR A 219 -4.39 -2.15 16.09
C TYR A 219 -4.77 -3.46 16.79
N ALA A 220 -5.52 -4.30 16.10
CA ALA A 220 -5.86 -5.65 16.52
C ALA A 220 -5.47 -6.66 15.44
N LEU A 221 -5.22 -7.91 15.81
CA LEU A 221 -4.84 -8.96 14.86
C LEU A 221 -5.94 -9.28 13.85
N ASP A 222 -7.19 -9.04 14.22
CA ASP A 222 -8.37 -9.28 13.40
C ASP A 222 -8.80 -8.04 12.62
N ASP A 223 -8.02 -6.94 12.67
CA ASP A 223 -8.25 -5.80 11.80
C ASP A 223 -8.08 -6.21 10.33
N PRO A 224 -9.05 -5.94 9.46
CA PRO A 224 -8.94 -6.28 8.06
C PRO A 224 -7.84 -5.41 7.42
N PHE A 225 -6.79 -6.07 6.92
CA PHE A 225 -5.64 -5.38 6.36
C PHE A 225 -5.79 -5.12 4.86
N ASN A 226 -6.11 -6.15 4.07
CA ASN A 226 -6.32 -6.00 2.63
C ASN A 226 -7.26 -7.05 2.02
N ILE A 227 -7.82 -6.74 0.85
CA ILE A 227 -8.50 -7.68 -0.05
C ILE A 227 -7.65 -7.77 -1.32
N ILE A 228 -7.03 -8.92 -1.55
CA ILE A 228 -6.25 -9.17 -2.77
C ILE A 228 -7.07 -10.04 -3.72
N TYR A 229 -7.27 -9.53 -4.93
CA TYR A 229 -7.83 -10.32 -6.04
C TYR A 229 -6.69 -11.00 -6.79
N SER A 230 -6.54 -12.31 -6.61
CA SER A 230 -5.70 -13.12 -7.48
C SER A 230 -6.46 -13.42 -8.77
N SER A 231 -5.79 -13.27 -9.92
CA SER A 231 -6.30 -13.78 -11.20
C SER A 231 -6.58 -15.27 -11.03
N GLY A 232 -7.83 -15.64 -10.78
CA GLY A 232 -8.23 -17.03 -10.62
C GLY A 232 -7.84 -17.80 -11.87
N THR A 233 -6.97 -18.78 -11.74
CA THR A 233 -6.87 -19.85 -12.72
C THR A 233 -8.18 -20.63 -12.62
N THR A 234 -9.11 -20.39 -13.53
CA THR A 234 -10.23 -21.30 -13.79
C THR A 234 -9.73 -22.64 -14.30
#